data_AF-A0A316TX54-F1
#
_entry.id   AF-A0A316TX54-F1
#
_cell.length_a   1.000
_cell.length_b   1.000
_cell.length_c   1.000
_cell.angle_alpha   90.00
_cell.angle_beta   90.00
_cell.angle_gamma   90.00
#
_symmetry.space_group_name_H-M   'P 1'
#
loop_
_entity.id
_entity.type
_entity.pdbx_description
1 polymer ?
#
loop_
_entity_poly.entity_id
_entity_poly.type
_entity_poly.pdbx_seq_one_letter_code
_entity_poly.pdbx_strand_id
1 'polypeptide(L)'
;MPRPTDDPTAHAKERAWRELATIDEELSAGTIDEEEWHRRVLMIVEPAYLGAETPQGQSGHSGDAERWERARRLVLDAVDRNGTFLDIGCANGLLMESVAGWAAEDGRTLAPYGLDISAALSDLARERLPHWADRIWTGNAMSFDPPRRFTYVRTGLDYVPARRRAEYLAHLMTAYVEPDGRLIIGTYNEESGSESLCDEVARWGHVISGRSSRSHRVDGLSYKVFWIDQVAQQ
;
A
#
# COMPACT_ATOMS: atom_id res chain seq x y z
N MET A 1 -38.03 2.69 -7.54
CA MET A 1 -36.86 2.31 -8.36
C MET A 1 -35.69 3.15 -7.88
N PRO A 2 -34.65 2.60 -7.25
CA PRO A 2 -33.43 3.36 -7.02
C PRO A 2 -32.85 3.72 -8.39
N ARG A 3 -32.52 5.00 -8.59
CA ARG A 3 -31.82 5.47 -9.79
C ARG A 3 -30.47 4.74 -9.87
N PRO A 4 -30.03 4.27 -11.05
CA PRO A 4 -28.63 3.92 -11.24
C PRO A 4 -27.81 5.14 -10.83
N THR A 5 -26.86 4.95 -9.92
CA THR A 5 -25.88 5.97 -9.60
C THR A 5 -24.98 6.12 -10.81
N ASP A 6 -25.27 7.11 -11.66
CA ASP A 6 -24.35 7.63 -12.68
C ASP A 6 -23.16 8.33 -11.97
N ASP A 7 -22.37 7.56 -11.20
CA ASP A 7 -21.11 8.03 -10.61
C ASP A 7 -19.99 7.69 -11.61
N PRO A 8 -19.43 8.68 -12.31
CA PRO A 8 -18.33 8.46 -13.26
C PRO A 8 -17.13 7.77 -12.61
N THR A 9 -16.93 7.96 -11.30
CA THR A 9 -15.88 7.33 -10.50
C THR A 9 -16.14 5.84 -10.31
N ALA A 10 -17.40 5.42 -10.15
CA ALA A 10 -17.77 4.02 -10.02
C ALA A 10 -17.53 3.26 -11.33
N HIS A 11 -17.89 3.85 -12.47
CA HIS A 11 -17.61 3.28 -13.78
C HIS A 11 -16.12 3.25 -14.13
N ALA A 12 -15.36 4.29 -13.75
CA ALA A 12 -13.91 4.30 -13.94
C ALA A 12 -13.22 3.20 -13.10
N LYS A 13 -13.65 3.03 -11.84
CA LYS A 13 -13.18 1.93 -10.99
C LYS A 13 -13.56 0.58 -11.59
N GLU A 14 -14.82 0.36 -11.95
CA GLU A 14 -15.29 -0.92 -12.52
C GLU A 14 -14.56 -1.30 -13.81
N ARG A 15 -14.24 -0.33 -14.69
CA ARG A 15 -13.39 -0.56 -15.87
C ARG A 15 -11.97 -0.93 -15.50
N ALA A 16 -11.33 -0.19 -14.58
CA ALA A 16 -10.00 -0.50 -14.10
C ALA A 16 -9.91 -1.91 -13.48
N TRP A 17 -10.91 -2.32 -12.69
CA TRP A 17 -10.98 -3.68 -12.14
C TRP A 17 -11.05 -4.77 -13.22
N ARG A 18 -11.83 -4.54 -14.30
CA ARG A 18 -11.89 -5.49 -15.43
C ARG A 18 -10.58 -5.54 -16.19
N GLU A 19 -9.96 -4.40 -16.45
CA GLU A 19 -8.67 -4.33 -17.15
C GLU A 19 -7.56 -5.03 -16.36
N LEU A 20 -7.51 -4.83 -15.04
CA LEU A 20 -6.58 -5.55 -14.16
C LEU A 20 -6.81 -7.06 -14.20
N ALA A 21 -8.07 -7.51 -14.17
CA ALA A 21 -8.39 -8.94 -14.26
C ALA A 21 -7.93 -9.55 -15.60
N THR A 22 -8.11 -8.84 -16.71
CA THR A 22 -7.60 -9.28 -18.02
C THR A 22 -6.07 -9.37 -18.03
N ILE A 23 -5.37 -8.40 -17.44
CA ILE A 23 -3.90 -8.43 -17.33
C ILE A 23 -3.45 -9.65 -16.50
N ASP A 24 -4.13 -9.97 -15.40
CA ASP A 24 -3.87 -11.15 -14.57
C ASP A 24 -4.11 -12.47 -15.33
N GLU A 25 -5.17 -12.55 -16.12
CA GLU A 25 -5.48 -13.71 -16.97
C GLU A 25 -4.42 -13.91 -18.05
N GLU A 26 -3.98 -12.84 -18.71
CA GLU A 26 -2.93 -12.90 -19.74
C GLU A 26 -1.57 -13.33 -19.16
N LEU A 27 -1.21 -12.85 -17.96
CA LEU A 27 -0.02 -13.31 -17.25
C LEU A 27 -0.15 -14.79 -16.88
N SER A 28 -1.33 -15.21 -16.39
CA SER A 28 -1.59 -16.60 -16.02
C SER A 28 -1.53 -17.54 -17.22
N ALA A 29 -1.94 -17.07 -18.40
CA ALA A 29 -1.83 -17.79 -19.67
C ALA A 29 -0.39 -17.81 -20.25
N GLY A 30 0.53 -17.01 -19.69
CA GLY A 30 1.89 -16.84 -20.20
C GLY A 30 1.97 -16.00 -21.48
N THR A 31 0.92 -15.24 -21.80
CA THR A 31 0.88 -14.36 -22.97
C THR A 31 1.71 -13.10 -22.75
N ILE A 32 1.82 -12.66 -21.49
CA ILE A 32 2.69 -11.57 -21.05
C ILE A 32 3.59 -12.07 -19.91
N ASP A 33 4.74 -11.42 -19.73
CA ASP A 33 5.60 -11.62 -18.57
C ASP A 33 5.26 -10.63 -17.44
N GLU A 34 6.00 -10.72 -16.33
CA GLU A 34 5.75 -9.87 -15.16
C GLU A 34 6.17 -8.40 -15.39
N GLU A 35 7.18 -8.15 -16.24
CA GLU A 35 7.59 -6.78 -16.57
C GLU A 35 6.46 -6.08 -17.33
N GLU A 36 5.88 -6.76 -18.32
CA GLU A 36 4.73 -6.29 -19.06
C GLU A 36 3.47 -6.17 -18.17
N TRP A 37 3.26 -7.10 -17.23
CA TRP A 37 2.20 -7.00 -16.21
C TRP A 37 2.32 -5.69 -15.43
N HIS A 38 3.50 -5.40 -14.85
CA HIS A 38 3.73 -4.17 -14.10
C HIS A 38 3.50 -2.96 -14.99
N ARG A 39 4.08 -2.93 -16.20
CA ARG A 39 3.92 -1.82 -17.14
C ARG A 39 2.45 -1.54 -17.44
N ARG A 40 1.63 -2.57 -17.65
CA ARG A 40 0.19 -2.41 -17.93
C ARG A 40 -0.60 -1.96 -16.72
N VAL A 41 -0.30 -2.48 -15.52
CA VAL A 41 -0.90 -1.98 -14.28
C VAL A 41 -0.59 -0.50 -14.08
N LEU A 42 0.67 -0.08 -14.29
CA LEU A 42 1.05 1.34 -14.21
C LEU A 42 0.29 2.21 -15.22
N MET A 43 0.10 1.75 -16.46
CA MET A 43 -0.65 2.51 -17.47
C MET A 43 -2.10 2.81 -17.07
N ILE A 44 -2.68 2.01 -16.17
CA ILE A 44 -4.02 2.24 -15.62
C ILE A 44 -3.95 3.18 -14.41
N VAL A 45 -3.02 2.92 -13.49
CA VAL A 45 -2.96 3.59 -12.19
C VAL A 45 -2.36 5.01 -12.29
N GLU A 46 -1.24 5.16 -12.98
CA GLU A 46 -0.46 6.40 -13.01
C GLU A 46 -1.27 7.59 -13.56
N PRO A 47 -1.96 7.50 -14.72
CA PRO A 47 -2.74 8.63 -15.23
C PRO A 47 -3.89 9.03 -14.31
N ALA A 48 -4.53 8.05 -13.66
CA ALA A 48 -5.64 8.31 -12.74
C ALA A 48 -5.18 9.07 -11.50
N TYR A 49 -3.98 8.75 -11.00
CA TYR A 49 -3.42 9.40 -9.82
C TYR A 49 -2.89 10.78 -10.19
N LEU A 50 -2.06 10.91 -11.24
CA LEU A 50 -1.51 12.19 -11.68
C LEU A 50 -2.59 13.19 -12.12
N GLY A 51 -3.69 12.71 -12.70
CA GLY A 51 -4.81 13.55 -13.13
C GLY A 51 -5.73 14.02 -12.00
N ALA A 52 -5.55 13.55 -10.76
CA ALA A 52 -6.38 13.96 -9.64
C ALA A 52 -5.98 15.32 -9.06
N GLU A 53 -6.96 16.09 -8.63
CA GLU A 53 -6.77 17.47 -8.13
C GLU A 53 -6.37 17.53 -6.65
N THR A 54 -6.69 16.50 -5.86
CA THR A 54 -6.41 16.48 -4.42
C THR A 54 -5.26 15.54 -4.08
N PRO A 55 -4.49 15.81 -3.00
CA PRO A 55 -3.46 14.89 -2.54
C PRO A 55 -3.98 13.46 -2.29
N GLN A 56 -5.23 13.35 -1.81
CA GLN A 56 -5.92 12.08 -1.58
C GLN A 56 -6.18 11.35 -2.90
N GLY A 57 -6.69 12.04 -3.91
CA GLY A 57 -6.94 11.47 -5.24
C GLY A 57 -5.67 11.00 -5.92
N GLN A 58 -4.60 11.78 -5.80
CA GLN A 58 -3.24 11.43 -6.25
C GLN A 58 -2.60 10.28 -5.44
N SER A 59 -3.29 9.78 -4.41
CA SER A 59 -2.93 8.61 -3.60
C SER A 59 -3.97 7.48 -3.69
N GLY A 60 -4.80 7.50 -4.73
CA GLY A 60 -5.82 6.47 -4.95
C GLY A 60 -7.03 6.54 -4.04
N HIS A 61 -7.24 7.65 -3.32
CA HIS A 61 -8.36 7.84 -2.40
C HIS A 61 -9.35 8.87 -2.93
N SER A 62 -10.60 8.47 -3.11
CA SER A 62 -11.67 9.34 -3.64
C SER A 62 -12.45 10.10 -2.56
N GLY A 63 -11.88 10.25 -1.36
CA GLY A 63 -12.47 10.95 -0.23
C GLY A 63 -11.72 12.23 0.12
N ASP A 64 -12.31 13.03 1.01
CA ASP A 64 -11.67 14.21 1.61
C ASP A 64 -10.61 13.83 2.66
N ALA A 65 -10.02 14.84 3.31
CA ALA A 65 -9.00 14.65 4.33
C ALA A 65 -9.50 13.85 5.56
N GLU A 66 -10.74 14.06 6.01
CA GLU A 66 -11.30 13.32 7.15
C GLU A 66 -11.48 11.84 6.80
N ARG A 67 -11.96 11.56 5.58
CA ARG A 67 -12.11 10.19 5.07
C ARG A 67 -10.77 9.52 4.84
N TRP A 68 -9.78 10.26 4.36
CA TRP A 68 -8.40 9.79 4.25
C TRP A 68 -7.86 9.36 5.60
N GLU A 69 -7.97 10.22 6.61
CA GLU A 69 -7.52 9.92 7.97
C GLU A 69 -8.23 8.68 8.50
N ARG A 70 -9.57 8.61 8.42
CA ARG A 70 -10.33 7.44 8.84
C ARG A 70 -9.87 6.14 8.16
N ALA A 71 -9.56 6.21 6.86
CA ALA A 71 -9.17 5.06 6.05
C ALA A 71 -7.71 4.63 6.23
N ARG A 72 -6.84 5.52 6.71
CA ARG A 72 -5.38 5.31 6.75
C ARG A 72 -4.77 5.36 8.15
N ARG A 73 -5.38 6.06 9.11
CA ARG A 73 -4.84 6.20 10.49
C ARG A 73 -4.70 4.87 11.22
N LEU A 74 -5.49 3.85 10.88
CA LEU A 74 -5.32 2.49 11.43
C LEU A 74 -3.93 1.88 11.17
N VAL A 75 -3.16 2.38 10.20
CA VAL A 75 -1.76 2.00 10.00
C VAL A 75 -0.92 2.26 11.25
N LEU A 76 -1.22 3.33 12.01
CA LEU A 76 -0.50 3.63 13.25
C LEU A 76 -0.79 2.66 14.40
N ASP A 77 -1.86 1.87 14.33
CA ASP A 77 -2.11 0.84 15.34
C ASP A 77 -1.00 -0.24 15.33
N ALA A 78 -0.25 -0.33 14.23
CA ALA A 78 0.93 -1.17 14.08
C ALA A 78 2.24 -0.48 14.53
N VAL A 79 2.20 0.78 14.98
CA VAL A 79 3.39 1.55 15.37
C VAL A 79 3.46 1.66 16.89
N ASP A 80 4.38 0.91 17.50
CA ASP A 80 4.55 0.79 18.95
C ASP A 80 5.79 1.53 19.50
N ARG A 81 6.68 2.02 18.63
CA ARG A 81 7.89 2.75 19.03
C ARG A 81 8.34 3.75 17.97
N ASN A 82 9.31 4.58 18.33
CA ASN A 82 10.01 5.44 17.38
C ASN A 82 10.79 4.58 16.37
N GLY A 83 10.97 5.09 15.16
CA GLY A 83 11.71 4.34 14.14
C GLY A 83 11.63 4.95 12.75
N THR A 84 12.03 4.14 11.77
CA THR A 84 11.88 4.47 10.36
C THR A 84 10.63 3.79 9.78
N PHE A 85 9.97 4.44 8.83
CA PHE A 85 8.77 3.93 8.17
C PHE A 85 8.94 4.00 6.66
N LEU A 86 8.98 2.87 5.97
CA LEU A 86 8.96 2.80 4.51
C LEU A 86 7.54 2.55 4.02
N ASP A 87 7.02 3.45 3.19
CA ASP A 87 5.77 3.29 2.45
C ASP A 87 6.07 2.80 1.02
N ILE A 88 5.79 1.52 0.74
CA ILE A 88 5.89 0.97 -0.61
C ILE A 88 4.59 1.28 -1.36
N GLY A 89 4.70 1.72 -2.61
CA GLY A 89 3.60 2.33 -3.34
C GLY A 89 3.22 3.67 -2.73
N CYS A 90 4.21 4.52 -2.43
CA CYS A 90 3.99 5.78 -1.72
C CYS A 90 3.13 6.77 -2.52
N ALA A 91 2.97 6.57 -3.84
CA ALA A 91 2.31 7.48 -4.75
C ALA A 91 2.90 8.88 -4.61
N ASN A 92 2.07 9.89 -4.37
CA ASN A 92 2.55 11.23 -4.12
C ASN A 92 3.20 11.37 -2.72
N GLY A 93 3.17 10.39 -1.82
CA GLY A 93 3.76 10.44 -0.47
C GLY A 93 2.82 10.95 0.62
N LEU A 94 1.51 11.07 0.37
CA LEU A 94 0.58 11.64 1.36
C LEU A 94 0.54 10.79 2.63
N LEU A 95 0.64 9.46 2.49
CA LEU A 95 0.64 8.57 3.64
C LEU A 95 1.92 8.73 4.47
N MET A 96 3.08 8.89 3.83
CA MET A 96 4.35 9.21 4.50
C MET A 96 4.22 10.45 5.41
N GLU A 97 3.69 11.54 4.85
CA GLU A 97 3.43 12.79 5.59
C GLU A 97 2.42 12.58 6.73
N SER A 98 1.33 11.87 6.43
CA SER A 98 0.25 11.63 7.39
C SER A 98 0.73 10.81 8.60
N VAL A 99 1.43 9.69 8.38
CA VAL A 99 1.88 8.83 9.49
C VAL A 99 2.95 9.50 10.34
N ALA A 100 3.81 10.34 9.74
CA ALA A 100 4.78 11.11 10.49
C ALA A 100 4.09 12.16 11.39
N GLY A 101 3.10 12.87 10.86
CA GLY A 101 2.30 13.85 11.63
C GLY A 101 1.49 13.19 12.75
N TRP A 102 0.70 12.16 12.43
CA TRP A 102 -0.13 11.46 13.40
C TRP A 102 0.71 10.74 14.48
N ALA A 103 1.88 10.19 14.14
CA ALA A 103 2.76 9.60 15.14
C ALA A 103 3.27 10.65 16.13
N ALA A 104 3.59 11.85 15.65
CA ALA A 104 4.03 12.96 16.49
C ALA A 104 2.94 13.43 17.47
N GLU A 105 1.67 13.42 17.05
CA GLU A 105 0.52 13.68 17.94
C GLU A 105 0.49 12.70 19.13
N ASP A 106 0.86 11.44 18.87
CA ASP A 106 0.93 10.39 19.90
C ASP A 106 2.29 10.33 20.62
N GLY A 107 3.14 11.34 20.47
CA GLY A 107 4.45 11.44 21.12
C GLY A 107 5.52 10.49 20.55
N ARG A 108 5.31 9.94 19.36
CA ARG A 108 6.26 9.07 18.64
C ARG A 108 6.92 9.81 17.48
N THR A 109 8.16 9.48 17.19
CA THR A 109 8.91 10.02 16.03
C THR A 109 9.09 8.93 14.99
N LEU A 110 8.48 9.12 13.83
CA LEU A 110 8.71 8.31 12.64
C LEU A 110 9.48 9.11 11.59
N ALA A 111 10.57 8.56 11.08
CA ALA A 111 11.25 9.08 9.90
C ALA A 111 10.69 8.39 8.65
N PRO A 112 9.89 9.07 7.81
CA PRO A 112 9.24 8.44 6.67
C PRO A 112 10.17 8.35 5.45
N TYR A 113 9.98 7.29 4.68
CA TYR A 113 10.61 6.98 3.40
C TYR A 113 9.56 6.46 2.42
N GLY A 114 9.80 6.63 1.13
CA GLY A 114 8.89 6.22 0.06
C GLY A 114 9.60 5.39 -1.00
N LEU A 115 8.91 4.38 -1.51
CA LEU A 115 9.30 3.65 -2.72
C LEU A 115 8.07 3.55 -3.62
N ASP A 116 8.17 4.00 -4.86
CA ASP A 116 7.13 3.78 -5.86
C ASP A 116 7.73 3.25 -7.16
N ILE A 117 6.97 2.41 -7.87
CA ILE A 117 7.39 1.88 -9.16
C ILE A 117 7.23 2.94 -10.27
N SER A 118 6.31 3.89 -10.10
CA SER A 118 6.12 5.02 -11.00
C SER A 118 7.14 6.11 -10.73
N ALA A 119 7.96 6.40 -11.75
CA ALA A 119 8.87 7.54 -11.73
C ALA A 119 8.12 8.87 -11.59
N ALA A 120 7.02 9.04 -12.33
CA ALA A 120 6.23 10.27 -12.32
C ALA A 120 5.57 10.52 -10.95
N LEU A 121 5.04 9.48 -10.29
CA LEU A 121 4.51 9.63 -8.93
C LEU A 121 5.60 9.90 -7.90
N SER A 122 6.76 9.26 -8.05
CA SER A 122 7.93 9.54 -7.21
C SER A 122 8.40 11.00 -7.34
N ASP A 123 8.43 11.53 -8.56
CA ASP A 123 8.80 12.92 -8.82
C ASP A 123 7.78 13.88 -8.21
N LEU A 124 6.48 13.63 -8.40
CA LEU A 124 5.40 14.37 -7.73
C LEU A 124 5.55 14.34 -6.20
N ALA A 125 5.95 13.21 -5.63
CA ALA A 125 6.18 13.08 -4.20
C ALA A 125 7.36 13.95 -3.72
N ARG A 126 8.47 13.96 -4.45
CA ARG A 126 9.63 14.83 -4.16
C ARG A 126 9.26 16.30 -4.28
N GLU A 127 8.42 16.66 -5.26
CA GLU A 127 7.94 18.03 -5.45
C GLU A 127 7.06 18.49 -4.28
N ARG A 128 6.12 17.65 -3.82
CA ARG A 128 5.27 18.01 -2.66
C ARG A 128 6.04 18.01 -1.35
N LEU A 129 7.01 17.12 -1.18
CA LEU A 129 7.76 16.90 0.06
C LEU A 129 9.27 17.15 -0.14
N PRO A 130 9.70 18.38 -0.48
CA PRO A 130 11.09 18.66 -0.84
C PRO A 130 12.08 18.39 0.31
N HIS A 131 11.60 18.47 1.56
CA HIS A 131 12.40 18.19 2.75
C HIS A 131 12.64 16.68 3.02
N TRP A 132 11.97 15.80 2.27
CA TRP A 132 12.20 14.34 2.26
C TRP A 132 12.50 13.82 0.85
N ALA A 133 12.83 14.70 -0.10
CA ALA A 133 13.07 14.29 -1.49
C ALA A 133 14.19 13.25 -1.64
N ASP A 134 15.17 13.25 -0.73
CA ASP A 134 16.27 12.27 -0.64
C ASP A 134 15.87 10.92 -0.03
N ARG A 135 14.62 10.80 0.49
CA ARG A 135 14.05 9.59 1.12
C ARG A 135 13.00 8.90 0.26
N ILE A 136 12.78 9.40 -0.94
CA ILE A 136 11.82 8.86 -1.91
C ILE A 136 12.63 8.17 -3.00
N TRP A 137 12.27 6.95 -3.37
CA TRP A 137 12.95 6.19 -4.42
C TRP A 137 11.96 5.72 -5.47
N THR A 138 12.48 5.56 -6.69
CA THR A 138 11.75 4.94 -7.79
C THR A 138 12.30 3.54 -8.00
N GLY A 139 11.44 2.53 -7.98
CA GLY A 139 11.84 1.15 -8.21
C GLY A 139 10.73 0.13 -7.96
N ASN A 140 10.88 -1.05 -8.56
CA ASN A 140 10.02 -2.18 -8.28
C ASN A 140 10.45 -2.84 -6.95
N ALA A 141 9.55 -2.92 -5.97
CA ALA A 141 9.84 -3.48 -4.65
C ALA A 141 10.28 -4.97 -4.66
N MET A 142 10.05 -5.71 -5.75
CA MET A 142 10.57 -7.08 -5.92
C MET A 142 12.07 -7.13 -6.26
N SER A 143 12.62 -6.07 -6.85
CA SER A 143 13.99 -6.04 -7.36
C SER A 143 14.83 -4.87 -6.85
N PHE A 144 14.20 -3.89 -6.21
CA PHE A 144 14.87 -2.76 -5.60
C PHE A 144 15.72 -3.23 -4.42
N ASP A 145 16.96 -2.76 -4.35
CA ASP A 145 17.88 -3.02 -3.24
C ASP A 145 17.83 -1.82 -2.29
N PRO A 146 17.16 -1.93 -1.13
CA PRO A 146 17.00 -0.79 -0.25
C PRO A 146 18.34 -0.45 0.40
N PRO A 147 18.70 0.85 0.52
CA PRO A 147 20.00 1.26 1.08
C PRO A 147 20.13 0.95 2.57
N ARG A 148 19.04 0.54 3.21
CA ARG A 148 18.93 0.14 4.61
C ARG A 148 17.67 -0.70 4.81
N ARG A 149 17.61 -1.37 5.95
CA ARG A 149 16.35 -1.90 6.49
C ARG A 149 15.60 -0.82 7.27
N PHE A 150 14.31 -1.06 7.49
CA PHE A 150 13.38 -0.14 8.15
C PHE A 150 12.67 -0.81 9.33
N THR A 151 12.35 0.00 10.34
CA THR A 151 11.65 -0.46 11.55
C THR A 151 10.22 -0.90 11.21
N TYR A 152 9.56 -0.14 10.36
CA TYR A 152 8.25 -0.44 9.79
C TYR A 152 8.33 -0.39 8.27
N VAL A 153 7.80 -1.41 7.60
CA VAL A 153 7.60 -1.43 6.16
C VAL A 153 6.12 -1.62 5.90
N ARG A 154 5.49 -0.77 5.10
CA ARG A 154 4.08 -0.87 4.72
C ARG A 154 3.95 -1.16 3.23
N THR A 155 3.07 -2.11 2.87
CA THR A 155 2.82 -2.50 1.47
C THR A 155 1.38 -2.96 1.24
N GLY A 156 0.94 -2.91 -0.02
CA GLY A 156 -0.16 -3.72 -0.55
C GLY A 156 0.34 -5.05 -1.12
N LEU A 157 -0.54 -6.05 -1.22
CA LEU A 157 -0.26 -7.35 -1.87
C LEU A 157 -0.74 -7.39 -3.33
N ASP A 158 -1.43 -6.36 -3.76
CA ASP A 158 -1.84 -6.07 -5.14
C ASP A 158 -0.71 -5.45 -5.97
N TYR A 159 0.45 -5.18 -5.37
CA TYR A 159 1.62 -4.64 -6.08
C TYR A 159 2.38 -5.69 -6.91
N VAL A 160 2.08 -6.97 -6.68
CA VAL A 160 2.65 -8.10 -7.42
C VAL A 160 1.52 -9.04 -7.87
N PRO A 161 1.74 -9.84 -8.92
CA PRO A 161 0.80 -10.89 -9.29
C PRO A 161 0.51 -11.85 -8.13
N ALA A 162 -0.70 -12.41 -8.06
CA ALA A 162 -1.13 -13.28 -6.96
C ALA A 162 -0.14 -14.44 -6.68
N ARG A 163 0.41 -15.05 -7.74
CA ARG A 163 1.39 -16.14 -7.63
C ARG A 163 2.74 -15.74 -7.01
N ARG A 164 3.05 -14.45 -6.93
CA ARG A 164 4.30 -13.91 -6.36
C ARG A 164 4.14 -13.38 -4.94
N ARG A 165 2.91 -13.26 -4.40
CA ARG A 165 2.67 -12.61 -3.09
C ARG A 165 3.43 -13.25 -1.93
N ALA A 166 3.49 -14.59 -1.87
CA ALA A 166 4.24 -15.30 -0.83
C ALA A 166 5.75 -15.00 -0.89
N GLU A 167 6.32 -15.04 -2.10
CA GLU A 167 7.72 -14.71 -2.33
C GLU A 167 8.01 -13.23 -2.03
N TYR A 168 7.11 -12.34 -2.43
CA TYR A 168 7.20 -10.91 -2.15
C TYR A 168 7.26 -10.62 -0.65
N LEU A 169 6.37 -11.21 0.14
CA LEU A 169 6.42 -11.06 1.60
C LEU A 169 7.72 -11.60 2.19
N ALA A 170 8.17 -12.78 1.76
CA ALA A 170 9.44 -13.35 2.22
C ALA A 170 10.64 -12.44 1.87
N HIS A 171 10.64 -11.86 0.67
CA HIS A 171 11.65 -10.90 0.22
C HIS A 171 11.64 -9.64 1.09
N LEU A 172 10.48 -9.02 1.31
CA LEU A 172 10.36 -7.83 2.15
C LEU A 172 10.82 -8.08 3.59
N MET A 173 10.37 -9.18 4.21
CA MET A 173 10.80 -9.55 5.55
C MET A 173 12.34 -9.67 5.62
N THR A 174 12.96 -10.26 4.60
CA THR A 174 14.40 -10.53 4.59
C THR A 174 15.24 -9.28 4.25
N ALA A 175 14.86 -8.53 3.22
CA ALA A 175 15.67 -7.46 2.66
C ALA A 175 15.32 -6.07 3.21
N TYR A 176 14.07 -5.85 3.64
CA TYR A 176 13.56 -4.51 3.98
C TYR A 176 13.32 -4.32 5.47
N VAL A 177 12.90 -5.35 6.20
CA VAL A 177 12.49 -5.20 7.60
C VAL A 177 13.70 -5.40 8.54
N GLU A 178 13.92 -4.45 9.45
CA GLU A 178 14.94 -4.57 10.51
C GLU A 178 14.68 -5.81 11.39
N PRO A 179 15.70 -6.39 12.04
CA PRO A 179 15.46 -7.28 13.18
C PRO A 179 14.55 -6.60 14.21
N ASP A 180 13.58 -7.33 14.76
CA ASP A 180 12.51 -6.79 15.62
C ASP A 180 11.64 -5.71 14.95
N GLY A 181 11.75 -5.53 13.64
CA GLY A 181 10.89 -4.65 12.84
C GLY A 181 9.57 -5.32 12.48
N ARG A 182 8.76 -4.62 11.69
CA ARG A 182 7.40 -5.04 11.36
C ARG A 182 7.05 -4.78 9.91
N LEU A 183 6.46 -5.79 9.25
CA LEU A 183 5.83 -5.65 7.95
C LEU A 183 4.33 -5.45 8.13
N ILE A 184 3.81 -4.36 7.58
CA ILE A 184 2.42 -3.90 7.69
C ILE A 184 1.75 -4.09 6.33
N ILE A 185 0.71 -4.92 6.28
CA ILE A 185 -0.04 -5.21 5.06
C ILE A 185 -1.37 -4.45 5.09
N GLY A 186 -1.58 -3.61 4.09
CA GLY A 186 -2.77 -2.78 3.94
C GLY A 186 -2.38 -1.34 3.64
N THR A 187 -3.29 -0.38 3.67
CA THR A 187 -4.71 -0.50 3.97
C THR A 187 -5.48 -1.10 2.80
N TYR A 188 -6.28 -2.14 3.06
CA TYR A 188 -7.11 -2.83 2.07
C TYR A 188 -8.58 -2.88 2.52
N ASN A 189 -9.48 -3.14 1.58
CA ASN A 189 -10.90 -3.28 1.86
C ASN A 189 -11.29 -4.76 1.87
N GLU A 190 -12.09 -5.15 2.84
CA GLU A 190 -12.62 -6.50 2.93
C GLU A 190 -13.98 -6.49 3.63
N GLU A 191 -14.79 -7.52 3.45
CA GLU A 191 -16.01 -7.71 4.24
C GLU A 191 -15.70 -7.70 5.74
N SER A 192 -16.53 -6.99 6.52
CA SER A 192 -16.28 -6.70 7.94
C SER A 192 -16.15 -7.94 8.83
N GLY A 193 -16.61 -9.11 8.37
CA GLY A 193 -16.49 -10.39 9.09
C GLY A 193 -15.56 -11.42 8.45
N SER A 194 -15.03 -11.15 7.25
CA SER A 194 -14.04 -12.01 6.59
C SER A 194 -12.66 -11.73 7.18
N GLU A 195 -11.69 -12.64 7.06
CA GLU A 195 -10.26 -12.38 7.32
C GLU A 195 -9.40 -13.07 6.25
N SER A 196 -9.92 -13.15 5.03
CA SER A 196 -9.40 -14.00 3.96
C SER A 196 -7.94 -13.71 3.60
N LEU A 197 -7.53 -12.44 3.52
CA LEU A 197 -6.15 -12.08 3.20
C LEU A 197 -5.20 -12.42 4.35
N CYS A 198 -5.66 -12.21 5.58
CA CYS A 198 -4.92 -12.59 6.79
C CYS A 198 -4.73 -14.11 6.87
N ASP A 199 -5.79 -14.88 6.59
CA ASP A 199 -5.76 -16.34 6.53
C ASP A 199 -4.86 -16.86 5.40
N GLU A 200 -4.87 -16.20 4.23
CA GLU A 200 -3.99 -16.52 3.11
C GLU A 200 -2.52 -16.36 3.50
N VAL A 201 -2.15 -15.23 4.11
CA VAL A 201 -0.79 -14.97 4.58
C VAL A 201 -0.36 -15.96 5.68
N ALA A 202 -1.27 -16.32 6.60
CA ALA A 202 -1.00 -17.35 7.60
C ALA A 202 -0.72 -18.72 6.98
N ARG A 203 -1.40 -19.09 5.88
CA ARG A 203 -1.14 -20.34 5.15
C ARG A 203 0.24 -20.39 4.49
N TRP A 204 0.87 -19.23 4.24
CA TRP A 204 2.26 -19.17 3.78
C TRP A 204 3.28 -19.35 4.92
N GLY A 205 2.82 -19.56 6.15
CA GLY A 205 3.67 -19.86 7.31
C GLY A 205 4.02 -18.64 8.17
N HIS A 206 3.42 -17.48 7.92
CA HIS A 206 3.65 -16.29 8.73
C HIS A 206 2.74 -16.27 9.97
N VAL A 207 3.30 -15.82 11.10
CA VAL A 207 2.52 -15.53 12.31
C VAL A 207 2.02 -14.09 12.24
N ILE A 208 0.71 -13.90 12.34
CA ILE A 208 0.09 -12.57 12.34
C ILE A 208 0.18 -11.99 13.76
N SER A 209 1.03 -10.99 13.94
CA SER A 209 1.30 -10.37 15.23
C SER A 209 0.17 -9.44 15.71
N GLY A 210 -0.58 -8.86 14.77
CA GLY A 210 -1.73 -8.03 15.09
C GLY A 210 -2.47 -7.54 13.87
N ARG A 211 -3.63 -6.94 14.12
CA ARG A 211 -4.56 -6.45 13.11
C ARG A 211 -5.38 -5.29 13.64
N SER A 212 -5.86 -4.47 12.72
CA SER A 212 -6.79 -3.38 13.02
C SER A 212 -7.77 -3.17 11.87
N SER A 213 -8.95 -2.65 12.20
CA SER A 213 -10.00 -2.34 11.25
C SER A 213 -10.72 -1.03 11.58
N ARG A 214 -11.25 -0.38 10.55
CA ARG A 214 -12.18 0.76 10.67
C ARG A 214 -13.36 0.54 9.74
N SER A 215 -14.55 0.96 10.15
CA SER A 215 -15.75 0.86 9.30
C SER A 215 -15.53 1.59 7.98
N HIS A 216 -15.87 0.92 6.87
CA HIS A 216 -15.89 1.55 5.56
C HIS A 216 -17.19 2.36 5.38
N ARG A 217 -17.22 3.26 4.40
CA ARG A 217 -18.44 4.01 4.03
C ARG A 217 -19.51 3.15 3.34
N VAL A 218 -19.11 1.97 2.88
CA VAL A 218 -19.98 1.00 2.20
C VAL A 218 -20.32 -0.02 3.25
N ASP A 219 -21.61 -0.18 3.52
CA ASP A 219 -22.10 -1.11 4.53
C ASP A 219 -21.60 -2.53 4.23
N GLY A 220 -21.15 -3.21 5.29
CA GLY A 220 -20.59 -4.56 5.18
C GLY A 220 -19.11 -4.63 4.81
N LEU A 221 -18.46 -3.51 4.45
CA LEU A 221 -17.01 -3.45 4.24
C LEU A 221 -16.29 -2.77 5.41
N SER A 222 -15.01 -3.10 5.57
CA SER A 222 -14.08 -2.47 6.50
C SER A 222 -12.75 -2.14 5.83
N TYR A 223 -12.14 -1.02 6.22
CA TYR A 223 -10.71 -0.79 6.02
C TYR A 223 -9.95 -1.67 6.99
N LYS A 224 -8.91 -2.33 6.51
CA LYS A 224 -8.13 -3.27 7.32
C LYS A 224 -6.63 -3.11 7.12
N VAL A 225 -5.93 -3.48 8.17
CA VAL A 225 -4.47 -3.65 8.20
C VAL A 225 -4.15 -4.82 9.12
N PHE A 226 -3.11 -5.57 8.79
CA PHE A 226 -2.49 -6.53 9.71
C PHE A 226 -0.98 -6.45 9.58
N TRP A 227 -0.27 -7.06 10.51
CA TRP A 227 1.19 -7.00 10.51
C TRP A 227 1.84 -8.27 11.03
N ILE A 228 3.08 -8.44 10.60
CA ILE A 228 3.96 -9.56 10.94
C ILE A 228 5.22 -8.95 11.56
N ASP A 229 5.61 -9.43 12.73
CA ASP A 229 6.89 -9.04 13.34
C ASP A 229 8.03 -9.89 12.77
N GLN A 230 9.16 -9.24 12.52
CA GLN A 230 10.41 -9.93 12.25
C GLN A 230 11.02 -10.35 13.58
N VAL A 231 11.12 -11.65 13.81
CA VAL A 231 11.75 -12.16 15.03
C VAL A 231 13.27 -11.92 14.93
N ALA A 232 13.88 -11.30 15.94
CA ALA A 232 15.35 -11.26 16.01
C ALA A 232 15.91 -12.68 15.92
N GLN A 233 16.82 -12.91 14.96
CA GLN A 233 17.64 -14.10 14.96
C GLN A 233 18.55 -14.02 16.19
N GLN A 234 18.40 -14.98 17.12
CA GLN A 234 19.26 -15.12 18.29
C GLN A 234 20.68 -15.49 17.90
#